data_AF-A0A0M3BHH4-F1
#
_entry.id   AF-A0A0M3BHH4-F1
#
_cell.length_a   1.000
_cell.length_b   1.000
_cell.length_c   1.000
_cell.angle_alpha   90.00
_cell.angle_beta   90.00
_cell.angle_gamma   90.00
#
_symmetry.space_group_name_H-M   'P 1'
#
loop_
_entity.id
_entity.type
_entity.pdbx_description
1 polymer ?
#
loop_
_entity_poly.entity_id
_entity_poly.type
_entity_poly.pdbx_seq_one_letter_code
_entity_poly.pdbx_strand_id
1 'polypeptide(L)'
;MKNLAAFALAVFVLAGCNTKKDAMVALHTDAQGKLSRVVVVRSTGDKTADDLVKRAAIKQFRRQVPEPKKNGSYRVPAKVELPPAPYWQ
;
A
#
# COMPACT_ATOMS: atom_id res chain seq x y z
N MET A 1 -23.97 52.45 12.31
CA MET A 1 -23.96 51.34 11.34
C MET A 1 -23.03 50.26 11.89
N LYS A 2 -23.54 49.05 12.12
CA LYS A 2 -22.86 47.96 12.81
C LYS A 2 -21.97 47.22 11.81
N ASN A 3 -20.64 47.36 11.91
CA ASN A 3 -19.72 46.67 11.03
C ASN A 3 -19.10 45.50 11.80
N LEU A 4 -19.79 44.37 11.81
CA LEU A 4 -19.30 43.09 12.33
C LEU A 4 -18.29 42.52 11.32
N ALA A 5 -17.01 42.79 11.52
CA ALA A 5 -15.93 42.10 10.82
C ALA A 5 -15.75 40.71 11.44
N ALA A 6 -16.43 39.71 10.88
CA ALA A 6 -16.19 38.31 11.20
C ALA A 6 -14.87 37.86 10.56
N PHE A 7 -13.78 37.94 11.32
CA PHE A 7 -12.53 37.25 10.98
C PHE A 7 -12.74 35.76 11.19
N ALA A 8 -13.13 35.06 10.12
CA ALA A 8 -13.14 33.60 10.08
C ALA A 8 -11.68 33.12 10.13
N LEU A 9 -11.22 32.77 11.34
CA LEU A 9 -9.96 32.10 11.57
C LEU A 9 -10.07 30.69 10.96
N ALA A 10 -9.65 30.55 9.71
CA ALA A 10 -9.55 29.27 9.05
C ALA A 10 -8.46 28.46 9.75
N VAL A 11 -8.86 27.67 10.75
CA VAL A 11 -8.01 26.66 11.37
C VAL A 11 -7.80 25.59 10.31
N PHE A 12 -6.73 25.73 9.52
CA PHE A 12 -6.16 24.63 8.76
C PHE A 12 -5.65 23.61 9.77
N VAL A 13 -6.55 22.72 10.19
CA VAL A 13 -6.15 21.46 10.81
C VAL A 13 -5.34 20.74 9.72
N LEU A 14 -4.02 20.83 9.81
CA LEU A 14 -3.09 19.97 9.10
C LEU A 14 -3.44 18.54 9.52
N ALA A 15 -4.41 17.96 8.82
CA ALA A 15 -4.70 16.55 8.88
C ALA A 15 -3.39 15.86 8.52
N GLY A 16 -2.71 15.35 9.56
CA GLY A 16 -1.39 14.75 9.44
C GLY A 16 -1.41 13.82 8.24
N CYS A 17 -0.59 14.14 7.24
CA CYS A 17 -0.46 13.34 6.04
C CYS A 17 -0.14 11.93 6.50
N ASN A 18 -1.09 10.99 6.39
CA ASN A 18 -0.89 9.63 6.85
C ASN A 18 0.07 8.96 5.86
N THR A 19 1.37 9.08 6.16
CA THR A 19 2.50 8.54 5.40
C THR A 19 2.48 7.01 5.40
N LYS A 20 1.78 6.40 6.36
CA LYS A 20 1.61 4.95 6.45
C LYS A 20 0.44 4.51 5.58
N LYS A 21 0.77 3.77 4.52
CA LYS A 21 -0.20 3.16 3.60
C LYS A 21 -0.17 1.64 3.75
N ASP A 22 -1.35 1.04 3.75
CA ASP A 22 -1.49 -0.41 3.73
C ASP A 22 -1.54 -0.91 2.29
N ALA A 23 -0.76 -1.93 1.99
CA ALA A 23 -0.76 -2.65 0.73
C ALA A 23 -1.13 -4.11 0.96
N MET A 24 -1.72 -4.76 -0.04
CA MET A 24 -1.96 -6.19 -0.01
C MET A 24 -1.65 -6.80 -1.36
N VAL A 25 -0.81 -7.84 -1.35
CA VAL A 25 -0.42 -8.58 -2.55
C VAL A 25 -0.96 -10.00 -2.46
N ALA A 26 -1.62 -10.46 -3.52
CA ALA A 26 -1.97 -11.86 -3.72
C ALA A 26 -0.93 -12.53 -4.63
N LEU A 27 -0.36 -13.62 -4.14
CA LEU A 27 0.51 -14.52 -4.88
C LEU A 27 -0.28 -15.77 -5.23
N HIS A 28 -0.28 -16.16 -6.51
CA HIS A 28 -0.93 -17.36 -6.99
C HIS A 28 0.10 -18.33 -7.51
N THR A 29 -0.13 -19.60 -7.22
CA THR A 29 0.72 -20.69 -7.71
C THR A 29 0.01 -21.48 -8.80
N ASP A 30 0.78 -22.14 -9.67
CA ASP A 30 0.27 -23.02 -10.72
C ASP A 30 0.05 -24.46 -10.22
N ALA A 31 -0.27 -25.36 -11.16
CA ALA A 31 -0.46 -26.79 -10.90
C ALA A 31 0.82 -27.50 -10.44
N GLN A 32 2.00 -26.90 -10.61
CA GLN A 32 3.28 -27.40 -10.10
C GLN A 32 3.63 -26.80 -8.73
N GLY A 33 2.80 -25.91 -8.17
CA GLY A 33 3.11 -25.20 -6.94
C GLY A 33 4.13 -24.08 -7.13
N LYS A 34 4.46 -23.70 -8.37
CA LYS A 34 5.35 -22.57 -8.67
C LYS A 34 4.55 -21.29 -8.72
N LEU A 35 5.20 -20.18 -8.36
CA LEU A 35 4.57 -18.87 -8.42
C LEU A 35 4.30 -18.48 -9.88
N SER A 36 3.03 -18.28 -10.23
CA SER A 36 2.59 -17.99 -11.60
C SER A 36 2.07 -16.57 -11.78
N ARG A 37 1.46 -15.99 -10.74
CA ARG A 37 0.89 -14.64 -10.81
C ARG A 37 1.05 -13.89 -9.50
N VAL A 38 1.31 -12.60 -9.60
CA VAL A 38 1.38 -11.68 -8.45
C VAL A 38 0.52 -10.47 -8.74
N VAL A 39 -0.44 -10.18 -7.86
CA VAL A 39 -1.44 -9.12 -8.04
C VAL A 39 -1.46 -8.24 -6.82
N VAL A 40 -1.45 -6.92 -7.00
CA VAL A 40 -1.75 -5.98 -5.92
C VAL A 40 -3.26 -5.91 -5.78
N VAL A 41 -3.77 -6.38 -4.65
CA VAL A 41 -5.20 -6.39 -4.31
C VAL A 41 -5.60 -5.10 -3.60
N ARG A 42 -4.67 -4.50 -2.84
CA ARG A 42 -4.81 -3.17 -2.24
C ARG A 42 -3.56 -2.37 -2.54
N SER A 43 -3.71 -1.29 -3.30
CA SER A 43 -2.64 -0.36 -3.68
C SER A 43 -2.37 0.67 -2.58
N THR A 44 -1.13 1.09 -2.45
CA THR A 44 -0.70 2.23 -1.61
C THR A 44 -1.07 3.59 -2.23
N GLY A 45 -1.44 3.61 -3.51
CA GLY A 45 -1.61 4.83 -4.31
C GLY A 45 -0.31 5.29 -5.00
N ASP A 46 0.83 4.67 -4.70
CA ASP A 46 2.11 4.93 -5.38
C ASP A 46 2.61 3.68 -6.11
N LYS A 47 2.86 3.80 -7.42
CA LYS A 47 3.25 2.67 -8.27
C LYS A 47 4.61 2.09 -7.87
N THR A 48 5.56 2.95 -7.49
CA THR A 48 6.92 2.54 -7.11
C THR A 48 6.87 1.75 -5.81
N ALA A 49 6.10 2.23 -4.84
CA ALA A 49 5.84 1.55 -3.58
C ALA A 49 5.15 0.20 -3.79
N ASP A 50 4.11 0.14 -4.63
CA ASP A 50 3.42 -1.11 -4.94
C ASP A 50 4.36 -2.14 -5.59
N ASP A 51 5.25 -1.72 -6.49
CA ASP A 51 6.23 -2.60 -7.11
C ASP A 51 7.30 -3.07 -6.12
N LEU A 52 7.71 -2.23 -5.17
CA LEU A 52 8.58 -2.63 -4.05
C LEU A 52 7.88 -3.67 -3.17
N VAL A 53 6.61 -3.47 -2.83
CA VAL A 53 5.82 -4.41 -2.05
C VAL A 53 5.69 -5.76 -2.78
N LYS A 54 5.44 -5.77 -4.09
CA LYS A 54 5.41 -7.03 -4.87
C LYS A 54 6.73 -7.78 -4.75
N ARG A 55 7.87 -7.11 -4.93
CA ARG A 55 9.20 -7.72 -4.85
C ARG A 55 9.46 -8.28 -3.45
N ALA A 56 9.13 -7.52 -2.41
CA ALA A 56 9.25 -7.94 -1.02
C ALA A 56 8.37 -9.17 -0.73
N ALA A 57 7.11 -9.15 -1.19
CA ALA A 57 6.16 -10.24 -1.01
C ALA A 57 6.64 -11.54 -1.69
N ILE A 58 7.20 -11.45 -2.92
CA ILE A 58 7.79 -12.61 -3.61
C ILE A 58 8.97 -13.18 -2.83
N LYS A 59 9.89 -12.32 -2.37
CA LYS A 59 11.07 -12.73 -1.61
C LYS A 59 10.67 -13.40 -0.30
N GLN A 60 9.72 -12.82 0.42
CA GLN A 60 9.21 -13.36 1.68
C GLN A 60 8.49 -14.69 1.46
N PHE A 61 7.64 -14.77 0.44
CA PHE A 61 6.92 -15.99 0.08
C PHE A 61 7.87 -17.16 -0.17
N ARG A 62 8.91 -16.97 -0.99
CA ARG A 62 9.92 -18.00 -1.27
C ARG A 62 10.69 -18.45 -0.03
N ARG A 63 10.83 -17.58 0.98
CA ARG A 63 11.51 -17.91 2.24
C ARG A 63 10.61 -18.65 3.24
N GLN A 64 9.34 -18.29 3.29
CA GLN A 64 8.40 -18.82 4.29
C GLN A 64 7.64 -20.05 3.81
N VAL A 65 7.51 -20.22 2.50
CA VAL A 65 6.72 -21.30 1.89
C VAL A 65 7.62 -22.08 0.91
N PRO A 66 8.46 -22.98 1.41
CA PRO A 66 9.36 -23.79 0.57
C PRO A 66 8.59 -24.75 -0.35
N GLU A 67 7.43 -25.24 0.09
CA GLU A 67 6.54 -26.09 -0.70
C GLU A 67 5.14 -25.47 -0.80
N PRO A 68 4.91 -24.58 -1.79
CA PRO A 68 3.60 -23.99 -1.96
C PRO A 68 2.56 -25.01 -2.42
N LYS A 69 1.33 -24.85 -1.92
CA LYS A 69 0.16 -25.57 -2.39
C LYS A 69 -0.03 -25.30 -3.88
N LYS A 70 -0.34 -26.35 -4.65
CA LYS A 70 -0.70 -26.27 -6.07
C LYS A 70 -2.00 -25.48 -6.23
N ASN A 71 -2.08 -24.61 -7.25
CA ASN A 71 -3.23 -23.72 -7.50
C ASN A 71 -3.66 -22.92 -6.25
N GLY A 72 -2.70 -22.57 -5.41
CA GLY A 72 -2.91 -21.85 -4.15
C GLY A 72 -2.99 -20.34 -4.37
N SER A 73 -3.60 -19.66 -3.40
CA SER A 73 -3.58 -18.20 -3.30
C SER A 73 -3.11 -17.80 -1.92
N TYR A 74 -2.11 -16.93 -1.87
CA TYR A 74 -1.47 -16.45 -0.66
C TYR A 74 -1.59 -14.94 -0.60
N ARG A 75 -2.14 -14.42 0.50
CA ARG A 75 -2.27 -12.98 0.72
C ARG A 75 -1.19 -12.50 1.66
N VAL A 76 -0.42 -11.52 1.22
CA VAL A 76 0.66 -10.91 1.99
C VAL A 76 0.26 -9.46 2.26
N PRO A 77 -0.13 -9.12 3.50
CA PRO A 77 -0.29 -7.74 3.91
C PRO A 77 1.08 -7.08 4.07
N ALA A 78 1.19 -5.82 3.68
CA ALA A 78 2.39 -5.00 3.86
C ALA A 78 2.00 -3.59 4.30
N LYS A 79 2.86 -2.98 5.10
CA LYS A 79 2.77 -1.56 5.46
C LYS A 79 3.93 -0.82 4.82
N VAL A 80 3.63 0.25 4.12
CA VAL A 80 4.62 1.10 3.47
C VAL A 80 4.57 2.48 4.08
N GLU A 81 5.73 3.02 4.41
CA GLU A 81 5.88 4.42 4.80
C GLU A 81 6.33 5.20 3.55
N LEU A 82 5.42 6.01 3.03
CA LEU A 82 5.67 6.90 1.91
C LEU A 82 6.13 8.27 2.41
N PRO A 83 6.98 8.99 1.68
CA PRO A 83 7.25 10.38 1.98
C PRO A 83 5.94 11.20 1.95
N PRO A 84 5.82 12.27 2.75
CA PRO A 84 4.65 13.14 2.70
C PRO A 84 4.49 13.68 1.28
N ALA A 85 3.24 13.71 0.79
CA ALA A 85 2.95 14.25 -0.53
C ALA A 85 3.42 15.72 -0.60
N PRO A 86 4.08 16.14 -1.71
CA PRO A 86 4.47 17.53 -1.86
C PRO A 86 3.22 18.42 -1.85
N TYR A 87 3.31 19.53 -1.13
CA TYR A 87 2.20 20.47 -0.85
C TYR A 87 1.80 21.35 -2.05
N TRP A 88 2.34 21.08 -3.23
CA TRP A 88 2.02 21.75 -4.49
C TRP A 88 1.30 20.77 -5.42
N GLN A 89 0.00 20.58 -5.20
CA GLN A 89 -0.92 19.94 -6.15
C GLN A 89 -2.24 20.70 -6.14
#